data_AF-A0A2N1TII4-F1
#
_entry.id   AF-A0A2N1TII4-F1
#
_cell.length_a   1.000
_cell.length_b   1.000
_cell.length_c   1.000
_cell.angle_alpha   90.00
_cell.angle_beta   90.00
_cell.angle_gamma   90.00
#
_symmetry.space_group_name_H-M   'P 1'
#
loop_
_entity.id
_entity.type
_entity.pdbx_description
1 polymer ?
#
loop_
_entity_poly.entity_id
_entity_poly.type
_entity_poly.pdbx_seq_one_letter_code
_entity_poly.pdbx_strand_id
1 'polypeptide(L)' 'MNQTITIRIPEEMKKDLDELSKSEHKPVSDLVRESIRRYVAINRFRQLHNMVLPFAEAQGILTDEDVFDIMGTSKN' A
#
# COMPACT_ATOMS: atom_id res chain seq x y z
N MET A 1 -15.95 11.57 -10.69
CA MET A 1 -15.30 12.65 -11.45
C MET A 1 -13.95 12.13 -11.92
N ASN A 2 -13.67 12.16 -13.22
CA ASN A 2 -12.33 11.84 -13.72
C ASN A 2 -11.46 13.10 -13.64
N GLN A 3 -10.24 12.94 -13.16
CA GLN A 3 -9.23 14.00 -13.08
C GLN A 3 -8.00 13.50 -13.85
N THR A 4 -7.45 14.34 -14.72
CA THR A 4 -6.26 14.02 -15.51
C THR A 4 -5.04 14.66 -14.85
N ILE A 5 -3.97 13.88 -14.71
CA ILE A 5 -2.68 14.37 -14.21
C ILE A 5 -1.67 14.17 -15.34
N THR A 6 -0.96 15.25 -15.71
CA THR A 6 0.16 15.20 -16.65
C THR A 6 1.44 15.38 -15.86
N ILE A 7 2.33 14.39 -15.91
CA ILE A 7 3.64 14.41 -15.24
C ILE A 7 4.76 14.15 -16.25
N ARG A 8 5.94 14.68 -15.96
CA ARG A 8 7.18 14.28 -16.66
C ARG A 8 7.78 13.10 -15.93
N ILE A 9 8.21 12.09 -16.69
CA ILE A 9 8.92 10.91 -16.18
C ILE A 9 10.18 10.68 -17.01
N PRO A 10 11.21 10.05 -16.45
CA PRO A 10 12.37 9.60 -17.22
C PRO A 10 11.96 8.64 -18.35
N GLU A 11 12.69 8.66 -19.48
CA GLU A 11 12.40 7.79 -20.63
C GLU A 11 12.52 6.29 -20.29
N GLU A 12 13.48 5.94 -19.43
CA GLU A 12 13.63 4.57 -18.91
C GLU A 12 12.36 4.08 -18.20
N MET A 13 11.74 4.92 -17.37
CA MET A 13 10.52 4.58 -16.64
C MET A 13 9.34 4.37 -17.59
N LYS A 14 9.26 5.16 -18.67
CA LYS A 14 8.24 4.97 -19.70
C LYS A 14 8.41 3.63 -20.40
N LYS A 15 9.67 3.28 -20.74
CA LYS A 15 9.99 1.99 -21.36
C LYS A 15 9.60 0.82 -20.46
N ASP A 16 9.94 0.88 -19.18
CA ASP A 16 9.59 -0.16 -18.21
C ASP A 16 8.07 -0.32 -18.08
N LEU A 17 7.31 0.79 -18.05
CA LEU A 17 5.85 0.77 -18.01
C LEU A 17 5.25 0.16 -19.27
N ASP A 18 5.80 0.46 -20.45
CA ASP A 18 5.33 -0.09 -21.72
C ASP A 18 5.61 -1.61 -21.83
N GLU A 19 6.75 -2.06 -21.33
CA GLU A 19 7.10 -3.49 -21.26
C GLU A 19 6.17 -4.23 -20.28
N LEU A 20 5.95 -3.68 -19.09
CA LEU A 20 5.06 -4.27 -18.08
C LEU A 20 3.60 -4.31 -18.55
N SER A 21 3.14 -3.25 -19.21
CA SER A 21 1.82 -3.16 -19.85
C SER A 21 1.60 -4.30 -20.83
N LYS A 22 2.59 -4.59 -21.68
CA LYS A 22 2.53 -5.71 -22.64
C LYS A 22 2.56 -7.07 -21.95
N SER A 23 3.42 -7.27 -20.95
CA SER A 23 3.52 -8.56 -20.27
C SER A 23 2.25 -8.88 -19.47
N GLU A 24 1.68 -7.89 -18.79
CA GLU A 24 0.46 -8.06 -17.98
C GLU A 24 -0.85 -7.92 -18.77
N HIS A 25 -0.79 -7.54 -20.06
CA HIS A 25 -1.95 -7.20 -20.87
C HIS A 25 -2.85 -6.15 -20.22
N LYS A 26 -2.23 -5.13 -19.60
CA LYS A 26 -2.92 -4.04 -18.89
C LYS A 26 -2.53 -2.69 -19.45
N PRO A 27 -3.45 -1.73 -19.59
CA PRO A 27 -3.10 -0.37 -19.96
C PRO A 27 -2.12 0.27 -18.97
N VAL A 28 -1.15 1.04 -19.47
CA VAL A 28 -0.20 1.82 -18.64
C VAL A 28 -0.93 2.70 -17.63
N SER A 29 -2.06 3.30 -18.02
CA SER A 29 -2.86 4.14 -17.14
C SER A 29 -3.44 3.38 -15.93
N ASP A 30 -3.76 2.10 -16.09
CA ASP A 30 -4.23 1.26 -15.01
C ASP A 30 -3.09 0.86 -14.08
N LEU A 31 -1.92 0.50 -14.64
CA LEU A 31 -0.70 0.24 -13.86
C LEU A 31 -0.29 1.45 -13.01
N VAL A 32 -0.30 2.65 -13.58
CA VAL A 32 0.02 3.89 -12.87
C VAL A 32 -1.02 4.18 -11.80
N ARG A 33 -2.32 4.05 -12.11
CA ARG A 33 -3.40 4.28 -11.13
C ARG A 33 -3.30 3.30 -9.96
N GLU A 34 -3.02 2.03 -10.23
CA GLU A 34 -2.84 1.02 -9.21
C GLU A 34 -1.61 1.29 -8.33
N SER A 35 -0.48 1.67 -8.95
CA SER A 35 0.75 2.02 -8.24
C SER A 35 0.54 3.20 -7.28
N ILE A 36 -0.11 4.27 -7.75
CA ILE A 36 -0.44 5.44 -6.92
C ILE A 36 -1.36 5.03 -5.77
N ARG A 37 -2.40 4.21 -6.04
CA ARG A 37 -3.33 3.74 -5.02
C ARG A 37 -2.60 2.95 -3.93
N ARG A 38 -1.73 2.02 -4.32
CA ARG A 38 -0.92 1.20 -3.39
C ARG A 38 0.02 2.07 -2.56
N TYR A 39 0.71 3.02 -3.18
CA TYR A 39 1.59 3.96 -2.48
C TYR A 39 0.84 4.78 -1.42
N VAL A 40 -0.30 5.37 -1.79
CA VAL A 40 -1.13 6.16 -0.87
C VAL A 40 -1.67 5.30 0.27
N ALA A 41 -2.11 4.06 -0.02
CA ALA A 41 -2.61 3.14 1.00
C ALA A 41 -1.53 2.80 2.03
N ILE A 42 -0.31 2.46 1.60
CA ILE A 42 0.82 2.18 2.49
C ILE A 42 1.13 3.40 3.36
N ASN A 43 1.15 4.60 2.77
CA ASN A 43 1.46 5.82 3.51
C ASN A 43 0.38 6.13 4.57
N ARG A 44 -0.90 5.96 4.23
CA ARG A 44 -2.02 6.12 5.18
C ARG A 44 -1.96 5.08 6.29
N PHE A 45 -1.65 3.83 5.96
CA PHE A 45 -1.49 2.77 6.95
C PHE A 45 -0.37 3.10 7.95
N ARG A 46 0.79 3.52 7.48
CA ARG A 46 1.91 3.93 8.34
C ARG A 46 1.55 5.10 9.25
N GLN A 47 0.81 6.08 8.74
CA GLN A 47 0.31 7.19 9.55
C GLN A 47 -0.61 6.69 10.66
N LEU A 48 -1.58 5.83 10.34
CA LEU A 48 -2.49 5.25 11.31
C LEU A 48 -1.74 4.42 12.36
N HIS A 49 -0.84 3.55 11.92
CA HIS A 49 0.00 2.75 12.79
C HIS A 49 0.77 3.62 13.79
N ASN A 50 1.45 4.67 13.33
CA ASN A 50 2.20 5.56 14.22
C ASN A 50 1.32 6.32 15.22
N MET A 51 0.06 6.59 14.88
CA MET A 51 -0.88 7.20 15.82
C MET A 51 -1.37 6.21 16.89
N VAL A 52 -1.58 4.94 16.51
CA VAL A 52 -2.15 3.91 17.38
C VAL A 52 -1.08 3.23 18.25
N LEU A 53 0.15 3.12 17.75
CA LEU A 53 1.25 2.40 18.39
C LEU A 53 1.46 2.79 19.87
N PRO A 54 1.51 4.08 20.28
CA PRO A 54 1.71 4.43 21.68
C PRO A 54 0.60 3.91 22.62
N PHE A 55 -0.64 3.80 22.11
CA PHE A 55 -1.76 3.30 22.88
C PHE A 55 -1.71 1.77 22.99
N ALA A 56 -1.30 1.08 21.92
CA ALA A 56 -1.10 -0.36 21.91
C ALA A 56 0.06 -0.77 22.84
N GLU A 57 1.18 -0.04 22.79
CA GLU A 57 2.33 -0.20 23.69
C GLU A 57 1.95 -0.04 25.15
N ALA A 58 1.15 0.98 25.49
CA ALA A 58 0.65 1.19 26.85
C ALA A 58 -0.24 0.04 27.36
N GLN A 59 -0.80 -0.76 26.45
CA GLN A 59 -1.60 -1.96 26.75
C GLN A 59 -0.79 -3.25 26.64
N GLY A 60 0.51 -3.19 26.35
CA GLY A 60 1.38 -4.35 26.20
C GLY A 60 1.21 -5.11 24.89
N ILE A 61 0.60 -4.49 23.86
CA ILE A 61 0.35 -5.11 22.56
C ILE A 61 1.41 -4.62 21.58
N LEU A 62 2.33 -5.49 21.19
CA LEU A 62 3.47 -5.11 20.32
C LEU A 62 3.68 -6.07 19.15
N THR A 63 3.22 -7.30 19.29
CA THR A 63 3.39 -8.38 18.31
C THR A 63 2.05 -8.85 17.77
N ASP A 64 2.09 -9.53 16.63
CA ASP A 64 0.90 -10.17 16.07
C ASP A 64 0.36 -11.24 17.04
N GLU A 65 1.23 -11.98 17.75
CA GLU A 65 0.85 -12.90 18.83
C GLU A 65 0.00 -12.22 19.91
N ASP A 66 0.38 -11.03 20.40
CA ASP A 66 -0.40 -10.31 21.41
C ASP A 66 -1.81 -9.98 20.89
N VAL A 67 -1.94 -9.68 19.60
CA VAL A 67 -3.24 -9.42 18.95
C VAL A 67 -4.07 -10.71 18.86
N PHE A 68 -3.46 -11.84 18.51
CA PHE A 68 -4.17 -13.13 18.42
C PHE A 68 -4.69 -13.60 19.78
N ASP A 69 -3.90 -13.40 20.83
CA ASP A 69 -4.29 -13.71 22.21
C ASP A 69 -5.50 -12.89 22.66
N ILE A 70 -5.55 -11.60 22.31
CA ILE A 70 -6.70 -10.72 22.61
C ILE A 70 -7.94 -11.11 21.82
N MET A 71 -7.78 -11.50 20.55
CA MET A 71 -8.89 -11.87 19.67
C MET A 71 -9.45 -13.27 19.98
N GLY A 72 -8.91 -13.98 20.97
CA GLY A 72 -9.38 -15.31 21.37
C GLY A 72 -9.24 -16.35 20.26
N THR A 73 -8.37 -16.11 19.28
CA THR A 73 -8.13 -17.04 18.18
C THR A 73 -7.08 -18.05 18.64
N SER A 74 -7.45 -18.86 19.64
CA SER A 74 -6.65 -20.02 20.02
C SER A 74 -6.52 -20.89 18.79
N LYS A 75 -5.28 -21.03 18.28
CA LYS A 75 -4.92 -21.98 17.23
C LYS A 75 -5.56 -23.34 17.57
N ASN A 76 -6.55 -23.73 16.78
CA ASN A 76 -6.97 -25.11 16.61
C ASN A 76 -6.61 -25.49 15.17
#